data_AF-A0A9C9L1D5-F1
#
_entry.id   AF-A0A9C9L1D5-F1
#
_cell.length_a   1.000
_cell.length_b   1.000
_cell.length_c   1.000
_cell.angle_alpha   90.00
_cell.angle_beta   90.00
_cell.angle_gamma   90.00
#
_symmetry.space_group_name_H-M   'P 1'
#
loop_
_entity.id
_entity.type
_entity.pdbx_description
1 polymer ?
#
loop_
_entity_poly.entity_id
_entity_poly.type
_entity_poly.pdbx_seq_one_letter_code
_entity_poly.pdbx_strand_id
1 'polypeptide(L)'
;MKNPLKIGLDIHGVIDTFPRRFKLLSSALVKDDAEVHIVTGVKRDDRIEKLLLDAGIHFTHYFSIVEHLEANHVAIEWRNGEPFADETKWNSAKRDYCKAQGIDLMFDDSAVYRDTFHDIDTTFLHVINA
;
A
#
# COMPACT_ATOMS: atom_id res chain seq x y z
N MET A 1 -22.77 -9.17 -11.68
CA MET A 1 -22.10 -9.44 -10.40
C MET A 1 -21.53 -8.13 -9.91
N LYS A 2 -21.69 -7.79 -8.64
CA LYS A 2 -21.13 -6.55 -8.09
C LYS A 2 -19.62 -6.79 -7.93
N ASN A 3 -18.78 -5.93 -8.51
CA ASN A 3 -17.34 -6.03 -8.26
C ASN A 3 -17.10 -5.85 -6.76
N PRO A 4 -16.29 -6.69 -6.11
CA PRO A 4 -15.96 -6.51 -4.69
C PRO A 4 -15.25 -5.18 -4.51
N LEU A 5 -15.52 -4.49 -3.39
CA LEU A 5 -14.79 -3.29 -3.02
C LEU A 5 -13.31 -3.66 -2.84
N LYS A 6 -12.40 -2.84 -3.38
CA LYS A 6 -10.96 -3.04 -3.25
C LYS A 6 -10.31 -1.86 -2.59
N ILE A 7 -9.53 -2.10 -1.54
CA ILE A 7 -8.78 -1.03 -0.85
C ILE A 7 -7.29 -1.33 -0.78
N GLY A 8 -6.48 -0.28 -0.84
CA GLY A 8 -5.04 -0.31 -0.57
C GLY A 8 -4.72 0.35 0.78
N LEU A 9 -3.85 -0.27 1.56
CA LEU A 9 -3.34 0.25 2.84
C LEU A 9 -1.82 0.33 2.78
N ASP A 10 -1.24 1.51 3.01
CA ASP A 10 0.18 1.60 3.31
C ASP A 10 0.51 1.10 4.72
N ILE A 11 1.78 0.77 4.95
CA ILE A 11 2.29 0.38 6.27
C ILE A 11 2.70 1.60 7.09
N HIS A 12 3.60 2.41 6.55
CA HIS A 12 4.26 3.47 7.30
C HIS A 12 3.37 4.70 7.38
N GLY A 13 3.24 5.27 8.57
CA GLY A 13 2.34 6.39 8.80
C GLY A 13 0.84 6.04 8.79
N VAL A 14 0.50 4.78 8.48
CA VAL A 14 -0.88 4.29 8.34
C VAL A 14 -1.14 3.12 9.29
N ILE A 15 -0.68 1.91 8.96
CA ILE A 15 -0.90 0.72 9.79
C ILE A 15 -0.06 0.80 11.07
N ASP A 16 1.21 1.19 10.98
CA ASP A 16 2.08 1.28 12.16
C ASP A 16 1.66 2.38 13.13
N THR A 17 1.03 3.43 12.61
CA THR A 17 0.59 4.60 13.37
C THR A 17 -0.81 4.41 13.96
N PHE A 18 -1.73 3.79 13.21
CA PHE A 18 -3.11 3.57 13.65
C PHE A 18 -3.54 2.09 13.58
N PRO A 19 -2.80 1.15 14.19
CA PRO A 19 -3.00 -0.29 14.00
C PRO A 19 -4.42 -0.74 14.40
N ARG A 20 -4.97 -0.18 15.48
CA ARG A 20 -6.34 -0.50 15.93
C ARG A 20 -7.41 -0.06 14.93
N ARG A 21 -7.24 1.08 14.25
CA ARG A 21 -8.22 1.58 13.27
C ARG A 21 -8.24 0.67 12.04
N PHE A 22 -7.05 0.40 11.51
CA PHE A 22 -6.93 -0.41 10.30
C PHE A 22 -7.17 -1.90 10.55
N LYS A 23 -6.95 -2.42 11.76
CA LYS A 23 -7.46 -3.74 12.18
C LYS A 23 -8.97 -3.84 12.04
N LEU A 24 -9.70 -2.89 12.64
CA LEU A 24 -11.17 -2.90 12.61
C LEU A 24 -11.70 -2.76 11.18
N LEU A 25 -11.13 -1.83 10.40
CA LEU A 25 -11.52 -1.61 9.02
C LEU A 25 -11.25 -2.84 8.15
N SER A 26 -10.02 -3.34 8.15
CA SER A 26 -9.61 -4.46 7.30
C SER A 26 -10.36 -5.75 7.63
N SER A 27 -10.58 -6.04 8.93
CA SER A 27 -11.35 -7.20 9.37
C SER A 27 -12.81 -7.14 8.91
N ALA A 28 -13.45 -5.96 9.01
CA ALA A 28 -14.84 -5.78 8.56
C ALA A 28 -14.96 -5.94 7.04
N LEU A 29 -14.00 -5.41 6.28
CA LEU A 29 -13.99 -5.48 4.83
C LEU A 29 -13.77 -6.90 4.31
N VAL A 30 -12.74 -7.60 4.80
CA VAL A 30 -12.46 -8.98 4.40
C VAL A 30 -13.62 -9.92 4.75
N LYS A 31 -14.32 -9.67 5.85
CA LYS A 31 -15.51 -10.46 6.25
C LYS A 31 -16.67 -10.34 5.25
N ASP A 32 -16.79 -9.20 4.58
CA ASP A 32 -17.84 -8.91 3.59
C ASP A 32 -17.31 -9.06 2.15
N ASP A 33 -16.32 -9.94 1.95
CA ASP A 33 -15.73 -10.32 0.66
C ASP A 33 -15.06 -9.17 -0.13
N ALA A 34 -14.66 -8.09 0.54
CA ALA A 34 -13.84 -7.04 -0.06
C ALA A 34 -12.36 -7.45 -0.15
N GLU A 35 -11.65 -6.95 -1.16
CA GLU A 35 -10.21 -7.15 -1.28
C GLU A 35 -9.47 -6.06 -0.50
N VAL A 36 -8.57 -6.47 0.39
CA VAL A 36 -7.67 -5.58 1.12
C VAL A 36 -6.25 -5.86 0.66
N HIS A 37 -5.59 -4.84 0.12
CA HIS A 37 -4.25 -4.90 -0.43
C HIS A 37 -3.31 -4.13 0.49
N ILE A 38 -2.21 -4.74 0.92
CA ILE A 38 -1.09 -3.99 1.47
C ILE A 38 -0.31 -3.41 0.29
N VAL A 39 -0.12 -2.10 0.26
CA VAL A 39 0.53 -1.37 -0.85
C VAL A 39 1.64 -0.50 -0.28
N THR A 40 2.87 -1.03 -0.24
CA THR A 40 3.96 -0.45 0.54
C THR A 40 5.29 -0.34 -0.21
N GLY A 41 6.20 0.49 0.31
CA GLY A 41 7.53 0.67 -0.24
C GLY A 41 8.49 -0.49 0.04
N VAL A 42 8.28 -1.26 1.10
CA VAL A 42 9.22 -2.28 1.59
C VAL A 42 8.92 -3.68 1.06
N LYS A 43 9.92 -4.57 1.06
CA LYS A 43 9.71 -5.99 0.73
C LYS A 43 8.97 -6.71 1.85
N ARG A 44 8.30 -7.82 1.51
CA ARG A 44 7.71 -8.72 2.48
C ARG A 44 8.79 -9.57 3.13
N ASP A 45 9.13 -9.27 4.38
CA ASP A 45 10.08 -10.02 5.21
C ASP A 45 9.45 -10.43 6.56
N ASP A 46 10.17 -11.20 7.37
CA ASP A 46 9.70 -11.68 8.67
C ASP A 46 9.32 -10.55 9.64
N ARG A 47 9.98 -9.39 9.53
CA ARG A 47 9.68 -8.22 10.36
C ARG A 47 8.34 -7.60 9.95
N ILE A 48 8.10 -7.45 8.66
CA ILE A 48 6.82 -6.96 8.13
C ILE A 48 5.69 -7.93 8.43
N GLU A 49 5.91 -9.23 8.28
CA GLU A 49 4.93 -10.26 8.66
C GLU A 49 4.57 -10.16 10.13
N LYS A 50 5.58 -10.03 11.00
CA LYS A 50 5.36 -9.86 12.44
C LYS A 50 4.58 -8.58 12.73
N LEU A 51 4.90 -7.46 12.08
CA LEU A 51 4.19 -6.20 12.24
C LEU A 51 2.71 -6.34 11.88
N LEU A 52 2.39 -6.93 10.73
CA LEU A 52 1.01 -7.12 10.27
C LEU A 52 0.24 -8.08 11.19
N LEU A 53 0.89 -9.15 11.67
CA LEU A 53 0.33 -10.10 12.61
C LEU A 53 0.04 -9.45 13.98
N ASP A 54 1.01 -8.74 14.55
CA ASP A 54 0.87 -8.04 15.84
C ASP A 54 -0.22 -6.96 15.78
N ALA A 55 -0.29 -6.23 14.66
CA ALA A 55 -1.35 -5.25 14.41
C ALA A 55 -2.72 -5.90 14.17
N GLY A 56 -2.75 -7.20 13.84
CA GLY A 56 -3.97 -7.96 13.54
C GLY A 56 -4.65 -7.49 12.25
N ILE A 57 -3.87 -7.16 11.23
CA ILE A 57 -4.39 -6.71 9.92
C ILE A 57 -4.84 -7.92 9.11
N HIS A 58 -6.05 -7.83 8.54
CA HIS A 58 -6.58 -8.84 7.62
C HIS A 58 -6.38 -8.34 6.19
N PHE A 59 -5.67 -9.09 5.35
CA PHE A 59 -5.45 -8.69 3.97
C PHE A 59 -5.46 -9.89 3.02
N THR A 60 -5.75 -9.61 1.76
CA THR A 60 -5.88 -10.59 0.67
C THR A 60 -4.69 -10.58 -0.27
N HIS A 61 -4.04 -9.42 -0.43
CA HIS A 61 -2.94 -9.21 -1.36
C HIS A 61 -1.85 -8.33 -0.74
N TYR A 62 -0.63 -8.49 -1.23
CA TYR A 62 0.52 -7.70 -0.83
C TYR A 62 1.27 -7.20 -2.07
N PHE A 63 1.63 -5.92 -2.07
CA PHE A 63 2.42 -5.27 -3.10
C PHE A 63 3.55 -4.47 -2.48
N SER A 64 4.76 -4.69 -3.02
CA SER A 64 5.97 -3.96 -2.69
C SER A 64 6.44 -3.14 -3.89
N ILE A 65 6.69 -1.83 -3.69
CA ILE A 65 7.33 -1.00 -4.71
C ILE A 65 8.71 -1.57 -5.06
N VAL A 66 9.51 -1.95 -4.07
CA VAL A 66 10.85 -2.50 -4.31
C VAL A 66 10.80 -3.76 -5.17
N GLU A 67 9.96 -4.74 -4.83
CA GLU A 67 9.86 -5.97 -5.63
C GLU A 67 9.33 -5.69 -7.04
N HIS A 68 8.39 -4.75 -7.17
CA HIS A 68 7.88 -4.32 -8.46
C HIS A 68 8.96 -3.66 -9.33
N LEU A 69 9.76 -2.78 -8.76
CA LEU A 69 10.85 -2.09 -9.47
C LEU A 69 11.96 -3.06 -9.88
N GLU A 70 12.33 -4.00 -9.00
CA GLU A 70 13.29 -5.06 -9.33
C GLU A 70 12.79 -5.94 -10.49
N ALA A 71 11.54 -6.36 -10.45
CA ALA A 71 10.93 -7.16 -11.52
C ALA A 71 10.90 -6.42 -12.88
N ASN A 72 10.86 -5.08 -12.85
CA ASN A 72 10.91 -4.21 -14.03
C ASN A 72 12.33 -3.73 -14.37
N HIS A 73 13.36 -4.36 -13.81
CA HIS A 73 14.78 -4.07 -14.06
C HIS A 73 15.15 -2.60 -13.79
N VAL A 74 14.50 -1.99 -12.81
CA VAL A 74 14.84 -0.65 -12.32
C VAL A 74 15.94 -0.79 -11.28
N ALA A 75 17.01 -0.01 -11.43
CA ALA A 75 18.11 -0.01 -10.46
C ALA A 75 17.64 0.52 -9.10
N ILE A 76 17.98 -0.22 -8.04
CA ILE A 76 17.74 0.17 -6.65
C ILE A 76 19.10 0.27 -5.95
N GLU A 77 19.38 1.44 -5.40
CA GLU A 77 20.53 1.70 -4.55
C GLU A 77 20.11 1.57 -3.07
N TRP A 78 20.82 0.74 -2.32
CA TRP A 78 20.55 0.56 -0.90
C TRP A 78 21.50 1.44 -0.08
N ARG A 79 20.97 2.41 0.65
CA ARG A 79 21.75 3.30 1.54
C ARG A 79 21.24 3.14 2.96
N ASN A 80 22.10 2.71 3.88
CA ASN A 80 21.74 2.50 5.29
C ASN A 80 20.51 1.60 5.51
N GLY A 81 20.26 0.65 4.60
CA GLY A 81 19.10 -0.25 4.65
C GLY A 81 17.82 0.31 4.03
N GLU A 82 17.84 1.53 3.48
CA GLU A 82 16.72 2.14 2.76
C GLU A 82 16.91 2.04 1.24
N PRO A 83 15.85 1.71 0.48
CA PRO A 83 15.90 1.63 -0.97
C PRO A 83 15.73 3.00 -1.62
N PHE A 84 16.59 3.33 -2.58
CA PHE A 84 16.51 4.50 -3.43
C PHE A 84 16.44 4.06 -4.89
N ALA A 85 15.51 4.59 -5.66
CA ALA A 85 15.35 4.28 -7.07
C ALA A 85 15.05 5.56 -7.87
N ASP A 86 14.80 5.40 -9.17
CA ASP A 86 14.24 6.48 -9.98
C ASP A 86 12.96 7.03 -9.34
N GLU A 87 12.97 8.32 -9.01
CA GLU A 87 11.91 8.98 -8.25
C GLU A 87 10.56 8.96 -8.98
N THR A 88 10.57 9.10 -10.31
CA THR A 88 9.33 9.08 -11.10
C THR A 88 8.70 7.68 -11.03
N LYS A 89 9.51 6.64 -11.21
CA LYS A 89 9.03 5.24 -11.12
C LYS A 89 8.60 4.87 -9.70
N TRP A 90 9.31 5.36 -8.68
CA TRP A 90 8.95 5.14 -7.28
C TRP A 90 7.61 5.78 -6.95
N ASN A 91 7.45 7.07 -7.29
CA ASN A 91 6.26 7.84 -6.95
C ASN A 91 5.02 7.39 -7.75
N SER A 92 5.19 6.82 -8.95
CA SER A 92 4.06 6.27 -9.73
C SER A 92 3.68 4.84 -9.34
N ALA A 93 4.56 4.06 -8.71
CA ALA A 93 4.37 2.62 -8.53
C ALA A 93 3.06 2.24 -7.81
N LYS A 94 2.68 2.96 -6.74
CA LYS A 94 1.42 2.71 -6.03
C LYS A 94 0.21 3.02 -6.90
N ARG A 95 0.26 4.14 -7.64
CA ARG A 95 -0.79 4.54 -8.58
C ARG A 95 -0.94 3.53 -9.71
N ASP A 96 0.17 3.05 -10.28
CA ASP A 96 0.18 2.07 -11.36
C ASP A 96 -0.39 0.73 -10.90
N TYR A 97 -0.03 0.30 -9.69
CA TYR A 97 -0.64 -0.87 -9.05
C TYR A 97 -2.16 -0.68 -8.84
N CYS A 98 -2.57 0.46 -8.28
CA CYS A 98 -3.98 0.77 -8.02
C CYS A 98 -4.80 0.74 -9.30
N LYS A 99 -4.28 1.32 -10.38
CA LYS A 99 -4.90 1.27 -11.72
C LYS A 99 -5.02 -0.15 -12.24
N ALA A 100 -3.94 -0.93 -12.13
CA ALA A 100 -3.90 -2.29 -12.66
C ALA A 100 -4.85 -3.25 -11.92
N GLN A 101 -5.04 -3.07 -10.61
CA GLN A 101 -5.89 -3.93 -9.79
C GLN A 101 -7.34 -3.41 -9.66
N GLY A 102 -7.61 -2.18 -10.09
CA GLY A 102 -8.90 -1.52 -9.89
C GLY A 102 -9.17 -1.23 -8.42
N ILE A 103 -8.18 -0.70 -7.69
CA ILE A 103 -8.36 -0.28 -6.29
C ILE A 103 -9.32 0.90 -6.22
N ASP A 104 -10.34 0.84 -5.36
CA ASP A 104 -11.31 1.92 -5.19
C ASP A 104 -10.78 3.01 -4.25
N LEU A 105 -10.17 2.61 -3.13
CA LEU A 105 -9.67 3.51 -2.08
C LEU A 105 -8.22 3.19 -1.72
N MET A 106 -7.32 4.18 -1.74
CA MET A 106 -5.92 4.01 -1.32
C MET A 106 -5.63 4.88 -0.10
N PHE A 107 -5.26 4.27 1.03
CA PHE A 107 -4.90 4.96 2.27
C PHE A 107 -3.38 5.07 2.40
N ASP A 108 -2.88 6.30 2.45
CA ASP A 108 -1.46 6.61 2.51
C ASP A 108 -1.25 7.97 3.20
N ASP A 109 -0.17 8.13 3.95
CA ASP A 109 0.16 9.38 4.65
C ASP A 109 1.06 10.31 3.83
N SER A 110 1.73 9.80 2.80
CA SER A 110 2.66 10.61 2.01
C SER A 110 1.92 11.43 0.97
N ALA A 111 1.93 12.75 1.18
CA ALA A 111 1.35 13.71 0.24
C ALA A 111 1.94 13.63 -1.17
N VAL A 112 3.18 13.13 -1.32
CA VAL A 112 3.85 12.99 -2.63
C VAL A 112 3.07 12.08 -3.57
N TYR A 113 2.45 11.01 -3.05
CA TYR A 113 1.66 10.10 -3.90
C TYR A 113 0.35 10.73 -4.35
N ARG A 114 -0.23 11.67 -3.60
CA ARG A 114 -1.52 12.28 -3.94
C ARG A 114 -1.53 12.83 -5.36
N ASP A 115 -0.46 13.49 -5.76
CA ASP A 115 -0.37 14.18 -7.05
C ASP A 115 -0.28 13.19 -8.23
N THR A 116 -0.02 11.90 -7.99
CA THR A 116 0.05 10.89 -9.05
C THR A 116 -1.31 10.25 -9.38
N PHE A 117 -2.32 10.37 -8.50
CA PHE A 117 -3.62 9.69 -8.64
C PHE A 117 -4.67 10.46 -9.46
N HIS A 118 -4.32 11.61 -10.06
CA HIS A 118 -5.28 12.50 -10.73
C HIS A 118 -5.90 11.95 -12.03
N ASP A 119 -5.34 10.88 -12.60
CA ASP A 119 -5.73 10.30 -13.89
C ASP A 119 -6.29 8.87 -13.80
N ILE A 120 -6.70 8.43 -12.59
CA ILE A 120 -7.32 7.13 -12.35
C ILE A 120 -8.55 7.24 -11.44
N ASP A 121 -9.37 6.19 -11.43
CA ASP A 121 -10.63 6.17 -10.66
C ASP A 121 -10.42 5.93 -9.15
N THR A 122 -9.22 5.53 -8.73
CA THR A 122 -8.90 5.30 -7.31
C THR A 122 -8.96 6.59 -6.52
N THR A 123 -9.76 6.61 -5.45
CA THR A 123 -9.78 7.71 -4.49
C THR A 123 -8.59 7.60 -3.53
N PHE A 124 -7.67 8.56 -3.61
CA PHE A 124 -6.58 8.67 -2.65
C PHE A 124 -7.05 9.32 -1.35
N LEU A 125 -6.90 8.61 -0.24
CA LEU A 125 -7.27 9.02 1.11
C LEU A 125 -6.01 9.34 1.91
N HIS A 126 -5.68 10.63 1.96
CA HIS A 126 -4.52 11.11 2.70
C HIS A 126 -4.75 10.98 4.21
N VAL A 127 -4.00 10.09 4.85
CA VAL A 127 -4.04 9.85 6.29
C VAL A 127 -3.21 10.92 6.99
N ILE A 128 -3.85 11.74 7.82
CA ILE A 128 -3.15 12.73 8.64
C ILE A 128 -2.63 12.04 9.91
N ASN A 129 -1.33 11.79 9.95
CA ASN A 129 -0.59 11.43 11.15
C ASN A 129 0.11 12.69 11.69
N ALA A 130 -0.08 12.98 12.98
CA ALA A 130 0.49 14.15 13.65
C ALA A 130 1.64 13.72 14.55
#